data_AF-A0A2Z5X5J9-F1
#
_entry.id   AF-A0A2Z5X5J9-F1
#
_cell.length_a   1.000
_cell.length_b   1.000
_cell.length_c   1.000
_cell.angle_alpha   90.00
_cell.angle_beta   90.00
_cell.angle_gamma   90.00
#
_symmetry.space_group_name_H-M   'P 1'
#
loop_
_entity.id
_entity.type
_entity.pdbx_description
1 polymer ?
#
loop_
_entity_poly.entity_id
_entity_poly.type
_entity_poly.pdbx_seq_one_letter_code
_entity_poly.pdbx_strand_id
1 'polypeptide(L)'
;MEWVIGTVAIAITAFTATNIDDILILTIFFAQVDQSFRPRHILIGQYLGFGLIILASLPGYFGGLIIDHKWIGLLGLLPIAIGIKHLFQKQEEVSVQTCVIPEQGKSPLIAPQTYHVAAVTFANGGDNIGIYVPLFASSNAISLSITIATFLILITVWCYAAKSISSHPAIAKFLSQYSSAIVPFVLIALGIYILYESETYQLLPFVKS
;
A
#
# COMPACT_ATOMS: atom_id res chain seq x y z
N MET A 1 19.85 9.82 -14.52
CA MET A 1 19.02 10.54 -13.52
C MET A 1 17.54 10.34 -13.82
N GLU A 2 17.10 10.47 -15.07
CA GLU A 2 15.71 10.23 -15.51
C GLU A 2 15.08 8.92 -14.97
N TRP A 3 15.78 7.79 -15.04
CA TRP A 3 15.26 6.50 -14.56
C TRP A 3 15.04 6.46 -13.04
N VAL A 4 15.83 7.21 -12.26
CA VAL A 4 15.66 7.32 -10.79
C VAL A 4 14.40 8.11 -10.50
N ILE A 5 14.20 9.23 -11.21
CA ILE A 5 13.00 10.06 -11.09
C ILE A 5 11.76 9.24 -11.46
N GLY A 6 11.82 8.48 -12.55
CA GLY A 6 10.77 7.55 -12.95
C GLY A 6 10.45 6.51 -11.88
N THR A 7 11.47 5.88 -11.29
CA THR A 7 11.30 4.90 -10.20
C THR A 7 10.62 5.52 -8.98
N VAL A 8 11.08 6.71 -8.57
CA VAL A 8 10.47 7.44 -7.43
C VAL A 8 9.03 7.82 -7.75
N ALA A 9 8.73 8.27 -8.97
CA ALA A 9 7.38 8.62 -9.39
C ALA A 9 6.44 7.40 -9.37
N ILE A 10 6.90 6.24 -9.87
CA ILE A 10 6.15 4.98 -9.82
C ILE A 10 5.93 4.56 -8.37
N ALA A 11 6.96 4.63 -7.52
CA ALA A 11 6.85 4.31 -6.10
C ALA A 11 5.85 5.22 -5.37
N ILE A 12 5.93 6.55 -5.57
CA ILE A 12 4.97 7.50 -5.02
C ILE A 12 3.56 7.18 -5.50
N THR A 13 3.39 6.90 -6.79
CA THR A 13 2.09 6.60 -7.40
C THR A 13 1.50 5.31 -6.82
N ALA A 14 2.28 4.23 -6.78
CA ALA A 14 1.85 2.95 -6.23
C ALA A 14 1.52 3.04 -4.74
N PHE A 15 2.36 3.71 -3.95
CA PHE A 15 2.12 3.93 -2.53
C PHE A 15 0.87 4.80 -2.31
N THR A 16 0.72 5.90 -3.04
CA THR A 16 -0.44 6.78 -2.91
C THR A 16 -1.73 6.05 -3.26
N ALA A 17 -1.74 5.32 -4.37
CA ALA A 17 -2.93 4.61 -4.84
C ALA A 17 -3.38 3.51 -3.87
N THR A 18 -2.44 2.81 -3.25
CA THR A 18 -2.73 1.73 -2.29
C THR A 18 -3.07 2.24 -0.89
N ASN A 19 -2.64 3.46 -0.53
CA ASN A 19 -2.74 3.97 0.85
C ASN A 19 -3.69 5.14 1.02
N ILE A 20 -4.40 5.54 -0.03
CA ILE A 20 -5.40 6.60 0.10
C ILE A 20 -6.54 6.18 1.03
N ASP A 21 -6.91 4.89 1.07
CA ASP A 21 -7.94 4.40 1.99
C ASP A 21 -7.40 4.24 3.41
N ASP A 22 -6.12 3.86 3.57
CA ASP A 22 -5.44 3.80 4.86
C ASP A 22 -5.39 5.18 5.55
N ILE A 23 -5.41 6.28 4.78
CA ILE A 23 -5.45 7.63 5.35
C ILE A 23 -6.68 7.84 6.25
N LEU A 24 -7.82 7.20 5.93
CA LEU A 24 -9.04 7.32 6.70
C LEU A 24 -8.90 6.59 8.05
N ILE A 25 -8.33 5.39 8.04
CA ILE A 25 -8.02 4.62 9.26
C ILE A 25 -7.01 5.38 10.13
N LEU A 26 -5.94 5.88 9.53
CA LEU A 26 -4.95 6.74 10.20
C LEU A 26 -5.61 7.97 10.82
N THR A 27 -6.50 8.64 10.09
CA THR A 27 -7.24 9.81 10.57
C THR A 27 -8.10 9.46 11.79
N ILE A 28 -8.77 8.30 11.78
CA ILE A 28 -9.54 7.82 12.95
C ILE A 28 -8.60 7.57 14.13
N PHE A 29 -7.44 6.94 13.93
CA PHE A 29 -6.46 6.77 15.00
C PHE A 29 -5.98 8.11 15.58
N PHE A 30 -5.67 9.09 14.73
CA PHE A 30 -5.24 10.41 15.21
C PHE A 30 -6.36 11.18 15.93
N ALA A 31 -7.63 10.96 15.58
CA ALA A 31 -8.78 11.52 16.29
C ALA A 31 -9.00 10.90 17.68
N GLN A 32 -8.52 9.67 17.91
CA GLN A 32 -8.61 8.95 19.19
C GLN A 32 -7.42 9.21 20.14
N VAL A 33 -6.48 10.07 19.75
CA VAL A 33 -5.28 10.36 20.57
C VAL A 33 -5.68 10.98 21.92
N ASP A 34 -5.23 10.36 23.00
CA ASP A 34 -5.46 10.79 24.37
C ASP A 34 -4.21 10.62 25.26
N GLN A 35 -4.36 10.65 26.59
CA GLN A 35 -3.25 10.50 27.54
C GLN A 35 -2.57 9.12 27.45
N SER A 36 -3.31 8.08 27.09
CA SER A 36 -2.88 6.69 26.98
C SER A 36 -2.48 6.32 25.54
N PHE A 37 -3.15 6.89 24.54
CA PHE A 37 -2.89 6.64 23.12
C PHE A 37 -2.21 7.84 22.46
N ARG A 38 -0.89 7.74 22.29
CA ARG A 38 -0.06 8.86 21.80
C ARG A 38 0.24 8.73 20.31
N PRO A 39 0.54 9.85 19.61
CA PRO A 39 0.96 9.86 18.21
C PRO A 39 2.15 8.93 17.88
N ARG A 40 3.05 8.71 18.85
CA ARG A 40 4.18 7.78 18.70
C ARG A 40 3.72 6.34 18.54
N HIS A 41 2.63 5.93 19.18
CA HIS A 41 2.09 4.58 19.03
C HIS A 41 1.60 4.35 17.61
N ILE A 42 0.96 5.36 17.01
CA ILE A 42 0.49 5.34 15.63
C ILE A 42 1.66 5.25 14.66
N LEU A 43 2.65 6.14 14.79
CA LEU A 43 3.81 6.16 13.90
C LEU A 43 4.61 4.84 13.93
N ILE A 44 4.91 4.35 15.13
CA ILE A 44 5.65 3.07 15.28
C ILE A 44 4.80 1.91 14.76
N GLY A 45 3.50 1.89 15.07
CA GLY A 45 2.59 0.84 14.61
C GLY A 45 2.52 0.78 13.09
N GLN A 46 2.45 1.94 12.44
CA GLN A 46 2.45 2.08 10.99
C GLN A 46 3.76 1.58 10.36
N TYR A 47 4.91 1.95 10.90
CA TYR A 47 6.20 1.40 10.44
C TYR A 47 6.28 -0.12 10.61
N LEU A 48 5.75 -0.68 11.70
CA LEU A 48 5.71 -2.13 11.91
C LEU A 48 4.75 -2.82 10.92
N GLY A 49 3.53 -2.30 10.77
CA GLY A 49 2.52 -2.84 9.85
C GLY A 49 2.98 -2.81 8.39
N PHE A 50 3.45 -1.65 7.91
CA PHE A 50 4.03 -1.55 6.57
C PHE A 50 5.33 -2.31 6.42
N GLY A 51 6.14 -2.42 7.46
CA GLY A 51 7.31 -3.29 7.46
C GLY A 51 6.91 -4.73 7.12
N LEU A 52 5.86 -5.25 7.76
CA LEU A 52 5.32 -6.58 7.46
C LEU A 52 4.73 -6.68 6.04
N ILE A 53 4.02 -5.66 5.55
CA ILE A 53 3.50 -5.61 4.17
C ILE A 53 4.64 -5.67 3.15
N ILE A 54 5.69 -4.85 3.34
CA ILE A 54 6.87 -4.82 2.47
C ILE A 54 7.56 -6.18 2.51
N LEU A 55 7.79 -6.74 3.69
CA LEU A 55 8.39 -8.07 3.86
C LEU A 55 7.57 -9.16 3.17
N ALA A 56 6.23 -9.12 3.30
CA ALA A 56 5.33 -10.06 2.63
C ALA A 56 5.33 -9.90 1.10
N SER A 57 5.74 -8.73 0.60
CA SER A 57 5.83 -8.43 -0.83
C SER A 57 7.19 -8.78 -1.44
N LEU A 58 8.26 -8.86 -0.64
CA LEU A 58 9.62 -9.22 -1.10
C LEU A 58 9.74 -10.55 -1.86
N PRO A 59 8.97 -11.62 -1.55
CA PRO A 59 8.94 -12.82 -2.37
C PRO A 59 8.66 -12.55 -3.85
N GLY A 60 7.93 -11.48 -4.19
CA GLY A 60 7.73 -11.04 -5.57
C GLY A 60 9.04 -10.75 -6.28
N TYR A 61 9.95 -10.00 -5.64
CA TYR A 61 11.28 -9.71 -6.19
C TYR A 61 12.10 -10.98 -6.42
N PHE A 62 12.18 -11.86 -5.41
CA PHE A 62 12.93 -13.11 -5.54
C PHE A 62 12.33 -14.05 -6.59
N GLY A 63 11.00 -14.09 -6.71
CA GLY A 63 10.31 -14.80 -7.79
C GLY A 63 10.68 -14.24 -9.16
N GLY A 64 10.76 -12.91 -9.30
CA GLY A 64 11.19 -12.24 -10.52
C GLY A 64 12.64 -12.51 -10.94
N LEU A 65 13.50 -12.97 -10.03
CA LEU A 65 14.87 -13.40 -10.36
C LEU A 65 14.92 -14.79 -11.02
N ILE A 66 13.90 -15.61 -10.80
CA ILE A 66 13.85 -17.02 -11.26
C ILE A 66 12.97 -17.14 -12.50
N ILE A 67 11.91 -16.34 -12.58
CA ILE A 67 10.88 -16.38 -13.61
C ILE A 67 11.30 -15.49 -14.80
N ASP A 68 11.07 -15.97 -16.03
CA ASP A 68 11.32 -15.20 -17.25
C ASP A 68 10.43 -13.93 -17.27
N HIS A 69 11.01 -12.80 -17.68
CA HIS A 69 10.39 -11.48 -17.65
C HIS A 69 8.97 -11.48 -18.24
N LYS A 70 8.73 -12.24 -19.30
CA LYS A 70 7.42 -12.28 -19.97
C LYS A 70 6.30 -12.82 -19.09
N TRP A 71 6.61 -13.73 -18.16
CA TRP A 71 5.65 -14.28 -17.21
C TRP A 71 5.43 -13.35 -16.01
N ILE A 72 6.43 -12.54 -15.65
CA ILE A 72 6.31 -11.54 -14.59
C ILE A 72 5.22 -10.53 -14.93
N GLY A 73 5.13 -10.08 -16.18
CA GLY A 73 4.12 -9.08 -16.54
C GLY A 73 2.68 -9.59 -16.42
N LEU A 74 2.42 -10.90 -16.41
CA LEU A 74 1.10 -11.44 -16.08
C LEU A 74 0.66 -11.06 -14.66
N LEU A 75 1.60 -10.81 -13.73
CA LEU A 75 1.29 -10.28 -12.41
C LEU A 75 0.69 -8.86 -12.48
N GLY A 76 0.92 -8.12 -13.58
CA GLY A 76 0.26 -6.84 -13.85
C GLY A 76 -1.27 -6.96 -13.99
N LEU A 77 -1.79 -8.16 -14.24
CA LEU A 77 -3.23 -8.43 -14.19
C LEU A 77 -3.80 -8.31 -12.78
N LEU A 78 -2.99 -8.47 -11.73
CA LEU A 78 -3.43 -8.37 -10.34
C LEU A 78 -3.81 -6.91 -9.98
N PRO A 79 -2.96 -5.89 -10.24
CA PRO A 79 -3.36 -4.49 -10.16
C PRO A 79 -4.59 -4.12 -11.00
N ILE A 80 -4.71 -4.67 -12.21
CA ILE A 80 -5.88 -4.43 -13.07
C ILE A 80 -7.13 -5.01 -12.43
N ALA A 81 -7.09 -6.25 -11.95
CA ALA A 81 -8.22 -6.91 -11.31
C ALA A 81 -8.65 -6.18 -10.03
N ILE A 82 -7.70 -5.75 -9.19
CA ILE A 82 -7.97 -4.96 -7.99
C ILE A 82 -8.59 -3.60 -8.37
N GLY A 83 -8.05 -2.92 -9.37
CA GLY A 83 -8.62 -1.67 -9.88
C GLY A 83 -10.05 -1.83 -10.39
N ILE A 84 -10.31 -2.86 -11.20
CA ILE A 84 -11.66 -3.16 -11.69
C ILE A 84 -12.61 -3.49 -10.53
N LYS A 85 -12.16 -4.29 -9.56
CA LYS A 85 -12.95 -4.61 -8.36
C LYS A 85 -13.37 -3.33 -7.64
N HIS A 86 -12.47 -2.37 -7.47
CA HIS A 86 -12.78 -1.08 -6.86
C HIS A 86 -13.80 -0.23 -7.64
N LEU A 87 -13.92 -0.37 -8.97
CA LEU A 87 -14.99 0.31 -9.74
C LEU A 87 -16.39 -0.20 -9.41
N PHE A 88 -16.51 -1.49 -9.08
CA PHE A 88 -17.80 -2.14 -8.83
C PHE A 88 -18.16 -2.25 -7.35
N GLN A 89 -17.17 -2.07 -6.46
CA GLN A 89 -17.38 -2.21 -5.02
C GLN A 89 -17.98 -0.92 -4.46
N LYS A 90 -19.14 -1.05 -3.82
CA LYS A 90 -19.80 0.05 -3.12
C LYS A 90 -19.04 0.29 -1.81
N GLN A 91 -18.70 1.54 -1.49
CA GLN A 91 -17.96 1.86 -0.27
C GLN A 91 -18.74 1.45 0.97
N GLU A 92 -18.17 0.52 1.72
CA GLU A 92 -18.58 0.21 3.10
C GLU A 92 -18.07 1.31 4.03
N GLU A 93 -18.81 1.59 5.10
CA GLU A 93 -18.36 2.53 6.12
C GLU A 93 -17.05 2.04 6.75
N VAL A 94 -15.99 2.83 6.64
CA VAL A 94 -14.69 2.53 7.24
C VAL A 94 -14.83 2.60 8.76
N SER A 95 -15.03 1.44 9.37
CA SER A 95 -15.03 1.27 10.82
C SER A 95 -13.72 0.63 11.27
N VAL A 96 -13.05 1.23 12.25
CA VAL A 96 -11.90 0.58 12.90
C VAL A 96 -12.49 -0.46 13.85
N GLN A 97 -12.55 -1.72 13.41
CA GLN A 97 -12.92 -2.81 14.31
C GLN A 97 -11.84 -2.93 15.38
N THR A 98 -12.24 -2.77 16.64
CA THR A 98 -11.37 -3.01 17.78
C THR A 98 -11.04 -4.50 17.84
N CYS A 99 -9.84 -4.88 17.43
CA CYS A 99 -9.34 -6.23 17.67
C CYS A 99 -9.13 -6.37 19.19
N VAL A 100 -10.01 -7.13 19.86
CA VAL A 100 -9.83 -7.48 21.27
C VAL A 100 -8.66 -8.45 21.38
N ILE A 101 -7.53 -7.96 21.89
CA ILE A 101 -6.33 -8.77 22.09
C ILE A 101 -6.46 -9.49 23.45
N PRO A 102 -6.26 -10.82 23.53
CA PRO A 102 -6.26 -11.52 24.81
C PRO A 102 -5.14 -10.99 25.70
N GLU A 103 -5.46 -10.64 26.95
CA GLU A 103 -4.44 -10.30 27.95
C GLU A 103 -3.62 -11.54 28.31
N GLN A 104 -2.51 -11.76 27.62
CA GLN A 104 -1.49 -12.71 28.06
C GLN A 104 -0.42 -11.96 28.86
N GLY A 105 -0.34 -12.32 30.15
CA GLY A 105 0.42 -11.65 31.21
C GLY A 105 1.94 -11.70 31.08
N LYS A 106 2.48 -10.94 30.13
CA LYS A 106 3.86 -10.44 30.13
C LYS A 106 3.81 -9.00 29.62
N SER A 107 4.51 -8.07 30.28
CA SER A 107 4.67 -6.71 29.77
C SER A 107 5.17 -6.78 28.32
N PRO A 108 4.35 -6.41 27.32
CA PRO A 108 4.74 -6.61 25.94
C PRO A 108 5.92 -5.68 25.64
N LEU A 109 6.90 -6.17 24.87
CA LEU A 109 8.04 -5.38 24.38
C LEU A 109 7.58 -4.13 23.59
N ILE A 110 6.34 -4.16 23.10
CA ILE A 110 5.68 -3.12 22.32
C ILE A 110 4.36 -2.77 23.03
N ALA A 111 4.05 -1.47 23.17
CA ALA A 111 2.80 -1.03 23.78
C ALA A 111 1.58 -1.66 23.06
N PRO A 112 0.54 -2.13 23.79
CA PRO A 112 -0.64 -2.74 23.18
C PRO A 112 -1.29 -1.89 22.08
N GLN A 113 -1.25 -0.57 22.24
CA GLN A 113 -1.78 0.39 21.27
C GLN A 113 -0.96 0.42 19.97
N THR A 114 0.37 0.29 20.06
CA THR A 114 1.25 0.20 18.90
C THR A 114 1.00 -1.09 18.13
N TYR A 115 0.82 -2.20 18.84
CA TYR A 115 0.47 -3.48 18.21
C TYR A 115 -0.90 -3.41 17.53
N HIS A 116 -1.90 -2.80 18.17
CA HIS A 116 -3.22 -2.62 17.57
C HIS A 116 -3.14 -1.85 16.25
N VAL A 117 -2.42 -0.72 16.21
CA VAL A 117 -2.22 0.04 14.97
C VAL A 117 -1.52 -0.83 13.92
N ALA A 118 -0.43 -1.51 14.28
CA ALA A 118 0.30 -2.37 13.34
C ALA A 118 -0.57 -3.51 12.77
N ALA A 119 -1.39 -4.14 13.60
CA ALA A 119 -2.29 -5.22 13.21
C ALA A 119 -3.38 -4.72 12.25
N VAL A 120 -3.98 -3.56 12.54
CA VAL A 120 -4.97 -2.94 11.65
C VAL A 120 -4.34 -2.53 10.32
N THR A 121 -3.16 -1.89 10.35
CA THR A 121 -2.42 -1.53 9.13
C THR A 121 -2.11 -2.77 8.28
N PHE A 122 -1.62 -3.85 8.89
CA PHE A 122 -1.31 -5.08 8.16
C PHE A 122 -2.57 -5.77 7.60
N ALA A 123 -3.65 -5.82 8.39
CA ALA A 123 -4.92 -6.40 7.95
C ALA A 123 -5.56 -5.61 6.80
N ASN A 124 -5.43 -4.27 6.82
CA ASN A 124 -5.92 -3.40 5.75
C ASN A 124 -5.02 -3.42 4.52
N GLY A 125 -3.72 -3.65 4.69
CA GLY A 125 -2.72 -3.64 3.62
C GLY A 125 -2.70 -4.86 2.70
N GLY A 126 -3.76 -5.66 2.67
CA GLY A 126 -3.86 -6.83 1.78
C GLY A 126 -3.78 -6.44 0.30
N ASP A 127 -4.49 -5.39 -0.10
CA ASP A 127 -4.43 -4.87 -1.48
C ASP A 127 -3.03 -4.31 -1.79
N ASN A 128 -2.34 -3.71 -0.82
CA ASN A 128 -0.96 -3.26 -0.99
C ASN A 128 -0.03 -4.41 -1.38
N ILE A 129 -0.15 -5.57 -0.72
CA ILE A 129 0.65 -6.76 -1.08
C ILE A 129 0.35 -7.16 -2.53
N GLY A 130 -0.93 -7.18 -2.91
CA GLY A 130 -1.36 -7.49 -4.28
C GLY A 130 -0.80 -6.54 -5.35
N ILE A 131 -0.47 -5.30 -4.99
CA ILE A 131 0.16 -4.33 -5.90
C ILE A 131 1.69 -4.36 -5.83
N TYR A 132 2.25 -4.50 -4.63
CA TYR A 132 3.70 -4.43 -4.41
C TYR A 132 4.42 -5.69 -4.88
N VAL A 133 3.81 -6.87 -4.78
CA VAL A 133 4.37 -8.13 -5.32
C VAL A 133 4.70 -8.01 -6.82
N PRO A 134 3.73 -7.65 -7.71
CA PRO A 134 4.03 -7.45 -9.12
C PRO A 134 5.10 -6.38 -9.37
N LEU A 135 5.01 -5.24 -8.67
CA LEU A 135 5.95 -4.12 -8.83
C LEU A 135 7.38 -4.52 -8.43
N PHE A 136 7.52 -5.31 -7.37
CA PHE A 136 8.81 -5.79 -6.89
C PHE A 136 9.38 -6.87 -7.82
N ALA A 137 8.53 -7.74 -8.36
CA ALA A 137 8.93 -8.75 -9.33
C ALA A 137 9.49 -8.15 -10.62
N SER A 138 8.98 -7.01 -11.08
CA SER A 138 9.46 -6.31 -12.28
C SER A 138 10.63 -5.34 -12.00
N SER A 139 11.15 -5.26 -10.78
CA SER A 139 12.19 -4.30 -10.40
C SER A 139 13.57 -4.96 -10.30
N ASN A 140 14.63 -4.21 -10.64
CA ASN A 140 16.00 -4.60 -10.27
C ASN A 140 16.32 -4.20 -8.82
N ALA A 141 17.48 -4.64 -8.29
CA ALA A 141 17.87 -4.41 -6.88
C ALA A 141 17.94 -2.93 -6.49
N ILE A 142 18.42 -2.07 -7.40
CA ILE A 142 18.58 -0.64 -7.13
C ILE A 142 17.21 0.04 -7.13
N SER A 143 16.37 -0.25 -8.14
CA SER A 143 15.00 0.26 -8.23
C SER A 143 14.16 -0.19 -7.03
N LEU A 144 14.28 -1.44 -6.60
CA LEU A 144 13.61 -1.94 -5.40
C LEU A 144 14.05 -1.17 -4.14
N SER A 145 15.36 -0.95 -3.98
CA SER A 145 15.90 -0.22 -2.83
C SER A 145 15.39 1.22 -2.78
N ILE A 146 15.31 1.89 -3.95
CA ILE A 146 14.74 3.24 -4.07
C ILE A 146 13.24 3.20 -3.70
N THR A 147 12.48 2.26 -4.24
CA THR A 147 11.05 2.10 -3.94
C THR A 147 10.79 1.90 -2.45
N ILE A 148 11.54 1.01 -1.79
CA ILE A 148 11.41 0.78 -0.34
C ILE A 148 11.75 2.04 0.44
N ALA A 149 12.85 2.73 0.09
CA ALA A 149 13.22 3.98 0.75
C ALA A 149 12.13 5.04 0.59
N THR A 150 11.54 5.17 -0.61
CA THR A 150 10.42 6.06 -0.87
C THR A 150 9.19 5.69 -0.04
N PHE A 151 8.82 4.41 0.06
CA PHE A 151 7.71 3.97 0.91
C PHE A 151 7.93 4.33 2.38
N LEU A 152 9.14 4.08 2.91
CA LEU A 152 9.47 4.40 4.29
C LEU A 152 9.38 5.90 4.60
N ILE A 153 9.73 6.76 3.65
CA ILE A 153 9.56 8.22 3.77
C ILE A 153 8.06 8.57 3.75
N LEU A 154 7.32 7.99 2.80
CA LEU A 154 5.90 8.29 2.62
C LEU A 154 5.04 7.85 3.81
N ILE A 155 5.40 6.81 4.57
CA ILE A 155 4.72 6.45 5.82
C ILE A 155 4.66 7.64 6.79
N THR A 156 5.79 8.34 6.97
CA THR A 156 5.83 9.53 7.84
C THR A 156 4.98 10.67 7.26
N VAL A 157 5.04 10.88 5.93
CA VAL A 157 4.22 11.89 5.25
C VAL A 157 2.73 11.60 5.43
N TRP A 158 2.31 10.34 5.29
CA TRP A 158 0.93 9.90 5.49
C TRP A 158 0.46 10.10 6.93
N CYS A 159 1.30 9.74 7.91
CA CYS A 159 0.99 9.98 9.32
C CYS A 159 0.77 11.48 9.60
N TYR A 160 1.61 12.34 9.04
CA TYR A 160 1.46 13.80 9.20
C TYR A 160 0.21 14.33 8.50
N ALA A 161 -0.07 13.86 7.28
CA ALA A 161 -1.27 14.22 6.54
C ALA A 161 -2.53 13.81 7.31
N ALA A 162 -2.61 12.56 7.77
CA ALA A 162 -3.74 12.04 8.51
C ALA A 162 -4.00 12.78 9.84
N LYS A 163 -2.93 13.16 10.55
CA LYS A 163 -3.01 14.01 11.75
C LYS A 163 -3.57 15.40 11.44
N SER A 164 -3.24 15.97 10.28
CA SER A 164 -3.77 17.26 9.85
C SER A 164 -5.25 17.16 9.45
N ILE A 165 -5.62 16.04 8.80
CA ILE A 165 -6.98 15.74 8.37
C ILE A 165 -7.90 15.39 9.55
N SER A 166 -7.38 14.78 10.63
CA SER A 166 -8.21 14.42 11.80
C SER A 166 -8.85 15.61 12.50
N SER A 167 -8.35 16.81 12.29
CA SER A 167 -8.99 18.05 12.77
C SER A 167 -10.04 18.61 11.79
N HIS A 168 -10.21 18.02 10.60
CA HIS A 168 -11.02 18.55 9.50
C HIS A 168 -11.86 17.44 8.82
N PRO A 169 -13.04 17.08 9.37
CA PRO A 169 -13.86 15.98 8.86
C PRO A 169 -14.37 16.17 7.42
N ALA A 170 -14.46 17.42 6.93
CA ALA A 170 -14.81 17.70 5.54
C ALA A 170 -13.75 17.16 4.55
N ILE A 171 -12.46 17.22 4.92
CA ILE A 171 -11.36 16.73 4.07
C ILE A 171 -11.38 15.19 4.02
N ALA A 172 -11.69 14.53 5.14
CA ALA A 172 -11.84 13.08 5.17
C ALA A 172 -12.97 12.58 4.25
N LYS A 173 -14.14 13.26 4.25
CA LYS A 173 -15.22 12.96 3.30
C LYS A 173 -14.82 13.16 1.85
N PHE A 174 -14.12 14.25 1.54
CA PHE A 174 -13.63 14.51 0.19
C PHE A 174 -12.64 13.44 -0.28
N LEU A 175 -11.70 13.04 0.58
CA LEU A 175 -10.74 11.98 0.29
C LEU A 175 -11.42 10.63 0.05
N SER A 176 -12.44 10.28 0.83
CA SER A 176 -13.22 9.05 0.61
C SER A 176 -13.94 9.08 -0.74
N GLN A 177 -14.53 10.21 -1.14
CA GLN A 177 -15.24 10.27 -2.42
C GLN A 177 -14.29 10.24 -3.64
N TYR A 178 -13.12 10.88 -3.51
CA TYR A 178 -12.16 10.98 -4.61
C TYR A 178 -11.31 9.73 -4.78
N SER A 179 -10.97 9.03 -3.68
CA SER A 179 -10.25 7.76 -3.71
C SER A 179 -10.99 6.70 -4.53
N SER A 180 -12.28 6.49 -4.28
CA SER A 180 -13.11 5.57 -5.08
C SER A 180 -13.13 5.90 -6.57
N ALA A 181 -13.00 7.17 -6.92
CA ALA A 181 -13.02 7.59 -8.31
C ALA A 181 -11.65 7.39 -8.98
N ILE A 182 -10.54 7.71 -8.30
CA ILE A 182 -9.20 7.77 -8.93
C ILE A 182 -8.41 6.47 -8.80
N VAL A 183 -8.41 5.85 -7.62
CA VAL A 183 -7.58 4.67 -7.34
C VAL A 183 -7.73 3.58 -8.40
N PRO A 184 -8.97 3.22 -8.83
CA PRO A 184 -9.14 2.19 -9.85
C PRO A 184 -8.33 2.43 -11.12
N PHE A 185 -8.36 3.66 -11.65
CA PHE A 185 -7.68 4.01 -12.88
C PHE A 185 -6.16 4.01 -12.71
N VAL A 186 -5.67 4.46 -11.55
CA VAL A 186 -4.23 4.43 -11.25
C VAL A 186 -3.72 2.99 -11.16
N LEU A 187 -4.46 2.09 -10.51
CA LEU A 187 -4.08 0.68 -10.41
C LEU A 187 -4.13 -0.04 -11.76
N ILE A 188 -5.14 0.26 -12.59
CA ILE A 188 -5.22 -0.27 -13.96
C ILE A 188 -4.02 0.24 -14.79
N ALA A 189 -3.70 1.53 -14.72
CA ALA A 189 -2.55 2.10 -15.42
C ALA A 189 -1.23 1.48 -14.95
N LEU A 190 -1.06 1.25 -13.64
CA LEU A 190 0.12 0.59 -13.08
C LEU A 190 0.24 -0.86 -13.57
N GLY A 191 -0.87 -1.61 -13.62
CA GLY A 191 -0.86 -2.97 -14.13
C GLY A 191 -0.56 -3.05 -15.64
N ILE A 192 -1.09 -2.11 -16.43
CA ILE A 192 -0.73 -1.96 -17.85
C ILE A 192 0.75 -1.62 -18.01
N TYR A 193 1.29 -0.74 -17.16
CA TYR A 193 2.71 -0.42 -17.15
C TYR A 193 3.57 -1.66 -16.90
N ILE A 194 3.25 -2.47 -15.89
CA ILE A 194 3.98 -3.72 -15.60
C ILE A 194 3.91 -4.70 -16.78
N LEU A 195 2.75 -4.84 -17.43
CA LEU A 195 2.59 -5.67 -18.64
C LEU A 195 3.47 -5.20 -19.80
N TYR A 196 3.59 -3.89 -19.98
CA TYR A 196 4.38 -3.27 -21.04
C TYR A 196 5.88 -3.42 -20.78
N GLU A 197 6.34 -3.06 -19.57
CA GLU A 197 7.74 -3.14 -19.16
C GLU A 197 8.27 -4.58 -19.22
N SER A 198 7.41 -5.56 -18.93
CA SER A 198 7.76 -6.98 -18.94
C SER A 198 7.68 -7.64 -20.33
N GLU A 199 7.35 -6.88 -21.38
CA GLU A 199 7.14 -7.36 -22.76
C GLU A 199 6.11 -8.49 -22.90
N THR A 200 5.21 -8.65 -21.93
CA THR A 200 4.25 -9.78 -21.87
C THR A 200 3.27 -9.79 -23.04
N TYR A 201 3.03 -8.65 -23.68
CA TYR A 201 2.20 -8.56 -24.88
C TYR A 201 2.69 -9.43 -26.04
N GLN A 202 3.99 -9.78 -26.07
CA GLN A 202 4.55 -10.70 -27.07
C GLN A 202 4.09 -12.16 -26.90
N LEU A 203 3.57 -12.53 -25.71
CA LEU A 203 2.99 -13.85 -25.46
C LEU A 203 1.56 -13.95 -25.99
N LEU A 204 0.89 -12.83 -26.28
CA LEU A 204 -0.44 -12.85 -26.87
C LEU A 204 -0.33 -13.24 -28.35
N PRO A 205 -1.08 -14.28 -28.81
CA PRO A 205 -0.97 -14.81 -30.17
C PRO A 205 -1.35 -13.79 -31.27
N PHE A 206 -1.95 -12.65 -30.90
CA PHE A 206 -2.40 -11.59 -31.80
C PHE A 206 -1.31 -10.58 -32.21
N VAL A 207 -0.09 -10.64 -31.63
CA VAL A 207 0.99 -9.67 -31.92
C VAL A 207 2.12 -10.27 -32.78
N LYS A 208 2.00 -11.54 -33.22
CA LYS A 208 2.83 -12.07 -34.31
C LYS A 208 2.21 -11.66 -35.65
N SER A 209 2.51 -10.45 -36.11
CA SER A 209 2.40 -10.08 -37.53
C SER A 209 3.56 -9.22 -37.96
#